data_AF-A0A537G5D6-F1
#
_entry.id   AF-A0A537G5D6-F1
#
_cell.length_a   1.000
_cell.length_b   1.000
_cell.length_c   1.000
_cell.angle_alpha   90.00
_cell.angle_beta   90.00
_cell.angle_gamma   90.00
#
_symmetry.space_group_name_H-M   'P 1'
#
loop_
_entity.id
_entity.type
_entity.pdbx_description
1 polymer ?
#
loop_
_entity_poly.entity_id
_entity_poly.type
_entity_poly.pdbx_seq_one_letter_code
_entity_poly.pdbx_strand_id
1 'polypeptide(L)'
;SESQYFESGGRKVRNIQTTQAASIVVGAHYDTVPGSPGADDNASAVAVLIELAAMRLPARFVAFANEEMPYFLGPEMGSFVSARRSRERGENLRAMFSLEMLGYYRDAPGSQHYPAPLGWFYPDRADFIGFVGDLGARALVRRSIASFRKHARFPSEGVAAPAAIPGVSWSDHWAFRKHGYPAIMVTDTAFYRYPHYHLPSDTPEKLDYERMARVTLGLAAMLRELADEAR
;
A
#
# COMPACT_ATOMS: atom_id res chain seq x y z
N SER A 1 11.69 0.42 17.11
CA SER A 1 11.92 0.42 15.65
C SER A 1 13.41 0.37 15.39
N GLU A 2 13.81 0.03 14.18
CA GLU A 2 15.18 -0.01 13.66
C GLU A 2 15.25 0.82 12.38
N SER A 3 16.42 1.39 12.08
CA SER A 3 16.67 2.12 10.83
C SER A 3 17.48 1.28 9.85
N GLN A 4 16.97 1.14 8.62
CA GLN A 4 17.69 0.52 7.52
C GLN A 4 18.28 1.62 6.61
N TYR A 5 19.53 2.01 6.85
CA TYR A 5 20.22 3.04 6.08
C TYR A 5 20.65 2.58 4.69
N PHE A 6 20.58 3.48 3.71
CA PHE A 6 21.10 3.31 2.34
C PHE A 6 21.39 4.67 1.69
N GLU A 7 22.11 4.65 0.57
CA GLU A 7 22.41 5.85 -0.22
C GLU A 7 21.36 6.04 -1.32
N SER A 8 20.86 7.27 -1.49
CA SER A 8 20.03 7.68 -2.60
C SER A 8 20.24 9.16 -2.92
N GLY A 9 20.37 9.50 -4.22
CA GLY A 9 20.66 10.87 -4.66
C GLY A 9 21.94 11.46 -4.06
N GLY A 10 22.93 10.61 -3.74
CA GLY A 10 24.16 11.02 -3.05
C GLY A 10 23.97 11.42 -1.58
N ARG A 11 22.83 11.06 -0.97
CA ARG A 11 22.54 11.29 0.44
C ARG A 11 22.25 9.98 1.15
N LYS A 12 22.65 9.92 2.42
CA LYS A 12 22.31 8.84 3.31
C LYS A 12 20.88 9.01 3.83
N VAL A 13 19.99 8.11 3.43
CA VAL A 13 18.58 8.06 3.87
C VAL A 13 18.31 6.73 4.59
N ARG A 14 17.08 6.51 5.07
CA ARG A 14 16.75 5.28 5.81
C ARG A 14 15.29 4.88 5.69
N ASN A 15 15.02 3.58 5.58
CA ASN A 15 13.72 3.05 5.94
C ASN A 15 13.61 2.95 7.47
N ILE A 16 12.40 3.05 8.01
CA ILE A 16 12.11 2.84 9.43
C ILE A 16 11.28 1.57 9.55
N GLN A 17 11.75 0.58 10.30
CA GLN A 17 11.06 -0.71 10.40
C GLN A 17 10.88 -1.18 11.84
N THR A 18 9.92 -2.08 12.06
CA THR A 18 9.84 -2.86 13.30
C THR A 18 10.94 -3.93 13.32
N THR A 19 11.43 -4.29 14.50
CA THR A 19 12.48 -5.31 14.69
C THR A 19 11.95 -6.75 14.60
N GLN A 20 10.63 -6.92 14.52
CA GLN A 20 9.99 -8.23 14.45
C GLN A 20 10.27 -8.91 13.10
N ALA A 21 10.81 -10.13 13.15
CA ALA A 21 10.84 -11.01 12.00
C ALA A 21 9.43 -11.56 11.74
N ALA A 22 8.98 -11.50 10.48
CA ALA A 22 7.69 -12.01 10.06
C ALA A 22 7.74 -12.42 8.58
N SER A 23 6.87 -13.35 8.20
CA SER A 23 6.68 -13.77 6.81
C SER A 23 5.78 -12.81 6.02
N ILE A 24 5.15 -11.85 6.69
CA ILE A 24 4.34 -10.79 6.08
C ILE A 24 5.04 -9.46 6.30
N VAL A 25 5.17 -8.67 5.23
CA VAL A 25 5.62 -7.28 5.28
C VAL A 25 4.44 -6.36 4.97
N VAL A 26 4.29 -5.28 5.73
CA VAL A 26 3.38 -4.19 5.43
C VAL A 26 4.22 -2.92 5.35
N GLY A 27 4.03 -2.11 4.33
CA GLY A 27 4.76 -0.85 4.24
C GLY A 27 3.99 0.25 3.53
N ALA A 28 4.47 1.46 3.72
CA ALA A 28 3.99 2.70 3.12
C ALA A 28 5.19 3.63 2.95
N HIS A 29 5.22 4.47 1.93
CA HIS A 29 6.27 5.49 1.83
C HIS A 29 5.96 6.69 2.70
N TYR A 30 7.00 7.37 3.18
CA TYR A 30 6.86 8.53 4.07
C TYR A 30 7.36 9.85 3.45
N ASP A 31 7.90 9.80 2.23
CA ASP A 31 8.17 10.98 1.42
C ASP A 31 6.93 11.47 0.66
N THR A 32 7.02 12.67 0.09
CA THR A 32 5.99 13.35 -0.70
C THR A 32 6.66 14.15 -1.81
N VAL A 33 5.95 14.40 -2.92
CA VAL A 33 6.41 15.31 -3.97
C VAL A 33 6.61 16.76 -3.47
N PRO A 34 7.58 17.51 -4.04
CA PRO A 34 7.76 18.92 -3.70
C PRO A 34 6.50 19.76 -3.95
N GLY A 35 6.09 20.52 -2.93
CA GLY A 35 4.93 21.42 -3.01
C GLY A 35 3.59 20.80 -2.62
N SER A 36 3.55 19.49 -2.36
CA SER A 36 2.40 18.80 -1.77
C SER A 36 2.65 18.55 -0.28
N PRO A 37 1.68 18.83 0.63
CA PRO A 37 1.77 18.36 2.01
C PRO A 37 1.71 16.83 2.12
N GLY A 38 1.15 16.13 1.13
CA GLY A 38 1.12 14.67 1.07
C GLY A 38 0.19 14.03 2.11
N ALA A 39 -0.97 14.66 2.38
CA ALA A 39 -1.87 14.19 3.43
C ALA A 39 -2.48 12.83 3.09
N ASP A 40 -3.00 12.66 1.88
CA ASP A 40 -3.45 11.37 1.40
C ASP A 40 -2.29 10.58 0.81
N ASP A 41 -1.38 11.27 0.11
CA ASP A 41 -0.21 10.71 -0.58
C ASP A 41 1.12 11.13 0.09
N ASN A 42 1.59 10.44 1.14
CA ASN A 42 1.05 9.17 1.65
C ASN A 42 0.95 9.11 3.17
N ALA A 43 0.76 10.26 3.82
CA ALA A 43 0.63 10.35 5.27
C ALA A 43 -0.57 9.53 5.81
N SER A 44 -1.64 9.39 5.02
CA SER A 44 -2.79 8.54 5.34
C SER A 44 -2.38 7.08 5.55
N ALA A 45 -1.59 6.50 4.64
CA ALA A 45 -1.10 5.13 4.77
C ALA A 45 -0.05 4.98 5.88
N VAL A 46 0.80 5.98 6.08
CA VAL A 46 1.75 5.99 7.21
C VAL A 46 1.01 5.98 8.55
N ALA A 47 -0.09 6.73 8.68
CA ALA A 47 -0.91 6.71 9.88
C ALA A 47 -1.50 5.32 10.13
N VAL A 48 -2.09 4.69 9.10
CA VAL A 48 -2.58 3.30 9.18
C VAL A 48 -1.45 2.34 9.54
N LEU A 49 -0.26 2.48 8.93
CA LEU A 49 0.91 1.64 9.21
C LEU A 49 1.32 1.69 10.69
N ILE A 50 1.37 2.89 11.26
CA ILE A 50 1.72 3.11 12.68
C ILE A 50 0.69 2.44 13.59
N GLU A 51 -0.61 2.62 13.32
CA GLU A 51 -1.68 2.00 14.11
C GLU A 51 -1.63 0.47 14.06
N LEU A 52 -1.44 -0.11 12.87
CA LEU A 52 -1.26 -1.55 12.70
C LEU A 52 -0.03 -2.08 13.45
N ALA A 53 1.08 -1.34 13.43
CA ALA A 53 2.28 -1.69 14.18
C ALA A 53 2.07 -1.60 15.70
N ALA A 54 1.34 -0.59 16.18
CA ALA A 54 1.00 -0.40 17.59
C ALA A 54 0.15 -1.56 18.15
N MET A 55 -0.67 -2.19 17.30
CA MET A 55 -1.44 -3.39 17.63
C MET A 55 -0.59 -4.67 17.76
N ARG A 56 0.74 -4.60 17.53
CA ARG A 56 1.70 -5.72 17.64
C ARG A 56 1.28 -6.94 16.80
N LEU A 57 0.78 -6.68 15.59
CA LEU A 57 0.37 -7.71 14.67
C LEU A 57 1.56 -8.58 14.23
N PRO A 58 1.33 -9.83 13.79
CA PRO A 58 2.37 -10.76 13.34
C PRO A 58 2.93 -10.41 11.94
N ALA A 59 3.32 -9.16 11.72
CA ALA A 59 3.89 -8.64 10.48
C ALA A 59 5.09 -7.73 10.76
N ARG A 60 5.97 -7.58 9.77
CA ARG A 60 7.04 -6.59 9.77
C ARG A 60 6.54 -5.32 9.11
N PHE A 61 6.52 -4.22 9.84
CA PHE A 61 6.06 -2.92 9.36
C PHE A 61 7.26 -2.09 8.93
N VAL A 62 7.18 -1.46 7.75
CA VAL A 62 8.28 -0.68 7.17
C VAL A 62 7.75 0.62 6.55
N ALA A 63 8.19 1.76 7.07
CA ALA A 63 8.03 3.03 6.38
C ALA A 63 9.20 3.22 5.39
N PHE A 64 8.90 3.31 4.10
CA PHE A 64 9.86 3.41 3.02
C PHE A 64 10.21 4.86 2.70
N ALA A 65 11.47 5.11 2.36
CA ALA A 65 11.91 6.40 1.85
C ALA A 65 11.98 6.39 0.32
N ASN A 66 11.80 7.55 -0.30
CA ASN A 66 12.10 7.81 -1.71
C ASN A 66 11.29 6.93 -2.68
N GLU A 67 9.99 6.82 -2.43
CA GLU A 67 9.07 6.23 -3.42
C GLU A 67 8.89 7.19 -4.60
N GLU A 68 8.78 8.47 -4.31
CA GLU A 68 8.34 9.49 -5.26
C GLU A 68 9.38 9.80 -6.35
N MET A 69 8.95 10.51 -7.40
CA MET A 69 9.88 11.03 -8.40
C MET A 69 10.99 11.88 -7.73
N PRO A 70 12.27 11.74 -8.12
CA PRO A 70 12.77 11.05 -9.32
C PRO A 70 13.15 9.57 -9.12
N TYR A 71 12.87 8.96 -7.96
CA TYR A 71 13.33 7.61 -7.62
C TYR A 71 12.31 6.52 -7.95
N PHE A 72 11.05 6.91 -8.15
CA PHE A 72 9.93 6.05 -8.50
C PHE A 72 10.24 4.99 -9.56
N LEU A 73 9.85 3.75 -9.26
CA LEU A 73 10.15 2.52 -10.01
C LEU A 73 11.65 2.33 -10.29
N GLY A 74 12.50 2.79 -9.37
CA GLY A 74 13.95 2.75 -9.46
C GLY A 74 14.62 1.93 -8.35
N PRO A 75 15.92 1.65 -8.51
CA PRO A 75 16.68 0.85 -7.53
C PRO A 75 16.98 1.60 -6.23
N GLU A 76 16.78 2.92 -6.21
CA GLU A 76 17.01 3.78 -5.06
C GLU A 76 15.78 3.95 -4.17
N MET A 77 14.64 3.37 -4.54
CA MET A 77 13.49 3.31 -3.64
C MET A 77 13.82 2.52 -2.38
N GLY A 78 13.33 3.00 -1.25
CA GLY A 78 13.45 2.32 0.04
C GLY A 78 12.87 0.91 -0.01
N SER A 79 11.74 0.71 -0.68
CA SER A 79 11.13 -0.60 -0.90
C SER A 79 12.00 -1.52 -1.74
N PHE A 80 12.68 -1.01 -2.78
CA PHE A 80 13.62 -1.77 -3.61
C PHE A 80 14.81 -2.26 -2.80
N VAL A 81 15.41 -1.38 -2.00
CA VAL A 81 16.52 -1.75 -1.10
C VAL A 81 16.06 -2.77 -0.07
N SER A 82 14.87 -2.59 0.52
CA SER A 82 14.31 -3.52 1.51
C SER A 82 14.04 -4.92 0.92
N ALA A 83 13.42 -4.97 -0.27
CA ALA A 83 13.14 -6.21 -0.98
C ALA A 83 14.44 -6.94 -1.37
N ARG A 84 15.42 -6.22 -1.94
CA ARG A 84 16.74 -6.77 -2.28
C ARG A 84 17.43 -7.39 -1.06
N ARG A 85 17.52 -6.64 0.03
CA ARG A 85 18.15 -7.13 1.28
C ARG A 85 17.43 -8.33 1.87
N SER A 86 16.10 -8.36 1.80
CA SER A 86 15.33 -9.52 2.24
C SER A 86 15.68 -10.75 1.39
N ARG A 87 15.90 -10.58 0.07
CA ARG A 87 16.36 -11.67 -0.81
C ARG A 87 17.78 -12.11 -0.54
N GLU A 88 18.70 -11.18 -0.34
CA GLU A 88 20.10 -11.49 0.02
C GLU A 88 20.18 -12.29 1.32
N ARG A 89 19.29 -12.03 2.28
CA ARG A 89 19.17 -12.81 3.52
C ARG A 89 18.40 -14.13 3.39
N GLY A 90 17.86 -14.44 2.22
CA GLY A 90 17.07 -15.65 2.00
C GLY A 90 15.73 -15.67 2.75
N GLU A 91 15.15 -14.50 3.06
CA GLU A 91 13.88 -14.43 3.77
C GLU A 91 12.74 -15.05 2.94
N ASN A 92 11.92 -15.88 3.60
CA ASN A 92 10.74 -16.46 2.99
C ASN A 92 9.49 -15.61 3.27
N LEU A 93 9.39 -14.45 2.60
CA LEU A 93 8.21 -13.60 2.69
C LEU A 93 7.06 -14.20 1.86
N ARG A 94 5.94 -14.46 2.51
CA ARG A 94 4.72 -15.03 1.92
C ARG A 94 3.78 -13.98 1.35
N ALA A 95 3.86 -12.75 1.85
CA ALA A 95 3.11 -11.61 1.34
C ALA A 95 3.81 -10.29 1.68
N MET A 96 3.67 -9.32 0.79
CA MET A 96 3.90 -7.91 1.07
C MET A 96 2.65 -7.10 0.71
N PHE A 97 2.26 -6.18 1.58
CA PHE A 97 1.17 -5.25 1.36
C PHE A 97 1.75 -3.82 1.32
N SER A 98 1.69 -3.18 0.16
CA SER A 98 1.91 -1.73 0.04
C SER A 98 0.63 -1.02 0.42
N LEU A 99 0.69 -0.13 1.41
CA LEU A 99 -0.41 0.76 1.76
C LEU A 99 -0.18 2.08 1.01
N GLU A 100 -1.15 2.47 0.19
CA GLU A 100 -1.00 3.56 -0.78
C GLU A 100 -2.28 4.37 -0.82
N MET A 101 -2.30 5.58 -0.28
CA MET A 101 -3.47 6.46 -0.21
C MET A 101 -4.73 5.77 0.33
N LEU A 102 -5.05 5.99 1.59
CA LEU A 102 -6.14 5.28 2.27
C LEU A 102 -7.26 6.20 2.76
N GLY A 103 -7.19 7.49 2.43
CA GLY A 103 -7.94 8.54 3.12
C GLY A 103 -9.12 9.13 2.35
N TYR A 104 -9.21 9.01 1.03
CA TYR A 104 -10.25 9.72 0.27
C TYR A 104 -11.41 8.86 -0.19
N TYR A 105 -12.61 9.20 0.28
CA TYR A 105 -13.84 8.50 -0.07
C TYR A 105 -15.00 9.43 -0.41
N ARG A 106 -15.82 9.03 -1.39
CA ARG A 106 -17.05 9.75 -1.78
C ARG A 106 -18.15 8.78 -2.19
N ASP A 107 -19.35 9.01 -1.64
CA ASP A 107 -20.56 8.23 -1.96
C ASP A 107 -21.28 8.71 -3.23
N ALA A 108 -20.86 9.83 -3.81
CA ALA A 108 -21.51 10.41 -4.97
C ALA A 108 -21.33 9.51 -6.22
N PRO A 109 -22.39 9.23 -6.99
CA PRO A 109 -22.25 8.54 -8.28
C PRO A 109 -21.24 9.25 -9.21
N GLY A 110 -20.50 8.47 -9.99
CA GLY A 110 -19.44 8.99 -10.87
C GLY A 110 -18.23 9.61 -10.16
N SER A 111 -18.04 9.37 -8.86
CA SER A 111 -16.85 9.84 -8.12
C SER A 111 -15.62 8.98 -8.34
N GLN A 112 -15.77 7.80 -8.97
CA GLN A 112 -14.69 6.89 -9.30
C GLN A 112 -14.48 6.79 -10.82
N HIS A 113 -13.22 6.87 -11.24
CA HIS A 113 -12.81 6.69 -12.64
C HIS A 113 -11.85 5.51 -12.79
N TYR A 114 -11.65 5.05 -14.02
CA TYR A 114 -10.76 3.93 -14.33
C TYR A 114 -10.25 4.05 -15.76
N PRO A 115 -9.13 3.39 -16.11
CA PRO A 115 -8.80 3.20 -17.52
C PRO A 115 -9.81 2.22 -18.13
N ALA A 116 -10.23 2.48 -19.36
CA ALA A 116 -11.07 1.54 -20.09
C ALA A 116 -10.32 0.20 -20.29
N PRO A 117 -10.98 -0.97 -20.20
CA PRO A 117 -12.41 -1.20 -19.94
C PRO A 117 -12.75 -1.51 -18.47
N LEU A 118 -11.86 -1.21 -17.50
CA LEU A 118 -12.07 -1.60 -16.10
C LEU A 118 -13.37 -1.00 -15.53
N GLY A 119 -13.72 0.23 -15.92
CA GLY A 119 -14.94 0.91 -15.44
C GLY A 119 -16.26 0.22 -15.79
N TRP A 120 -16.28 -0.81 -16.64
CA TRP A 120 -17.49 -1.62 -16.87
C TRP A 120 -17.72 -2.71 -15.83
N PHE A 121 -16.70 -3.02 -15.03
CA PHE A 121 -16.73 -4.14 -14.07
C PHE A 121 -16.64 -3.70 -12.61
N TYR A 122 -16.26 -2.45 -12.35
CA TYR A 122 -16.06 -1.91 -11.00
C TYR A 122 -17.04 -0.77 -10.68
N PRO A 123 -17.30 -0.49 -9.39
CA PRO A 123 -18.26 0.53 -8.96
C PRO A 123 -17.93 1.94 -9.47
N ASP A 124 -18.94 2.76 -9.72
CA ASP A 124 -18.78 4.16 -10.12
C ASP A 124 -18.63 5.14 -8.93
N ARG A 125 -18.69 4.62 -7.70
CA ARG A 125 -18.54 5.37 -6.45
C ARG A 125 -17.17 5.11 -5.83
N ALA A 126 -16.59 6.17 -5.28
CA ALA A 126 -15.31 6.16 -4.58
C ALA A 126 -15.48 5.80 -3.09
N ASP A 127 -16.32 4.82 -2.75
CA ASP A 127 -16.69 4.46 -1.36
C ASP A 127 -16.11 3.11 -0.91
N PHE A 128 -15.10 2.61 -1.62
CA PHE A 128 -14.48 1.31 -1.39
C PHE A 128 -12.94 1.40 -1.25
N ILE A 129 -12.36 0.36 -0.64
CA ILE A 129 -10.91 0.13 -0.61
C ILE A 129 -10.50 -0.95 -1.62
N GLY A 130 -9.47 -0.68 -2.42
CA GLY A 130 -8.95 -1.56 -3.46
C GLY A 130 -7.81 -2.46 -3.00
N PHE A 131 -7.81 -3.72 -3.43
CA PHE A 131 -6.69 -4.67 -3.36
C PHE A 131 -6.18 -4.92 -4.78
N VAL A 132 -5.05 -4.33 -5.12
CA VAL A 132 -4.54 -4.24 -6.49
C VAL A 132 -3.25 -5.03 -6.62
N GLY A 133 -3.16 -5.89 -7.62
CA GLY A 133 -1.91 -6.60 -7.94
C GLY A 133 -1.80 -6.97 -9.41
N ASP A 134 -0.62 -7.41 -9.82
CA ASP A 134 -0.44 -8.00 -11.14
C ASP A 134 -1.06 -9.41 -11.22
N LEU A 135 -1.18 -9.97 -12.43
CA LEU A 135 -1.75 -11.30 -12.66
C LEU A 135 -1.08 -12.42 -11.85
N GLY A 136 0.22 -12.33 -11.59
CA GLY A 136 0.95 -13.29 -10.77
C GLY A 136 0.68 -13.16 -9.28
N ALA A 137 0.08 -12.06 -8.83
CA ALA A 137 -0.37 -11.84 -7.46
C ALA A 137 -1.87 -12.16 -7.26
N ARG A 138 -2.57 -12.66 -8.28
CA ARG A 138 -4.02 -12.94 -8.25
C ARG A 138 -4.48 -13.80 -7.07
N ALA A 139 -3.69 -14.82 -6.70
CA ALA A 139 -4.01 -15.66 -5.56
C ALA A 139 -3.96 -14.86 -4.24
N LEU A 140 -2.95 -13.99 -4.08
CA LEU A 140 -2.82 -13.12 -2.92
C LEU A 140 -3.99 -12.12 -2.85
N VAL A 141 -4.29 -11.43 -3.96
CA VAL A 141 -5.47 -10.52 -4.04
C VAL A 141 -6.74 -11.20 -3.57
N ARG A 142 -7.05 -12.38 -4.12
CA ARG A 142 -8.27 -13.14 -3.79
C ARG A 142 -8.34 -13.55 -2.32
N ARG A 143 -7.25 -14.06 -1.75
CA ARG A 143 -7.22 -14.47 -0.34
C ARG A 143 -7.36 -13.25 0.58
N SER A 144 -6.62 -12.18 0.30
CA SER A 144 -6.63 -10.96 1.11
C SER A 144 -8.01 -10.31 1.13
N ILE A 145 -8.66 -10.13 -0.02
CA ILE A 145 -9.99 -9.53 -0.05
C ILE A 145 -11.06 -10.43 0.60
N ALA A 146 -10.95 -11.75 0.46
CA ALA A 146 -11.87 -12.69 1.10
C ALA A 146 -11.76 -12.61 2.64
N SER A 147 -10.53 -12.59 3.16
CA SER A 147 -10.27 -12.42 4.60
C SER A 147 -10.71 -11.04 5.08
N PHE A 148 -10.39 -9.96 4.35
CA PHE A 148 -10.83 -8.61 4.70
C PHE A 148 -12.37 -8.52 4.81
N ARG A 149 -13.11 -9.03 3.82
CA ARG A 149 -14.59 -9.03 3.82
C ARG A 149 -15.21 -9.89 4.92
N LYS A 150 -14.49 -10.89 5.45
CA LYS A 150 -14.94 -11.69 6.60
C LYS A 150 -14.96 -10.88 7.89
N HIS A 151 -14.02 -9.94 8.06
CA HIS A 151 -13.83 -9.18 9.30
C HIS A 151 -14.32 -7.74 9.24
N ALA A 152 -14.33 -7.14 8.04
CA ALA A 152 -14.69 -5.75 7.83
C ALA A 152 -16.04 -5.64 7.10
N ARG A 153 -16.95 -4.87 7.68
CA ARG A 153 -18.14 -4.37 6.97
C ARG A 153 -17.75 -3.08 6.25
N PHE A 154 -16.99 -3.19 5.17
CA PHE A 154 -16.52 -2.06 4.38
C PHE A 154 -16.50 -2.44 2.89
N PRO A 155 -17.01 -1.61 1.96
CA PRO A 155 -16.95 -1.90 0.53
C PRO A 155 -15.49 -2.08 0.11
N SER A 156 -15.20 -3.14 -0.64
CA SER A 156 -13.82 -3.43 -1.04
C SER A 156 -13.80 -4.07 -2.41
N GLU A 157 -12.82 -3.74 -3.25
CA GLU A 157 -12.68 -4.32 -4.58
C GLU A 157 -11.31 -4.95 -4.79
N GLY A 158 -11.25 -6.01 -5.58
CA GLY A 158 -10.04 -6.78 -5.80
C GLY A 158 -9.74 -6.91 -7.28
N VAL A 159 -8.58 -6.44 -7.71
CA VAL A 159 -8.14 -6.49 -9.11
C VAL A 159 -6.79 -7.16 -9.23
N ALA A 160 -6.71 -8.14 -10.13
CA ALA A 160 -5.47 -8.71 -10.61
C ALA A 160 -5.41 -8.50 -12.12
N ALA A 161 -4.54 -7.61 -12.58
CA ALA A 161 -4.53 -7.14 -13.97
C ALA A 161 -3.09 -7.08 -14.55
N PRO A 162 -2.91 -6.92 -15.86
CA PRO A 162 -1.57 -6.74 -16.44
C PRO A 162 -0.85 -5.54 -15.82
N ALA A 163 0.43 -5.71 -15.45
CA ALA A 163 1.26 -4.66 -14.86
C ALA A 163 1.47 -3.42 -15.76
N ALA A 164 1.18 -3.55 -17.06
CA ALA A 164 1.23 -2.43 -18.02
C ALA A 164 0.04 -1.47 -17.90
N ILE A 165 -1.04 -1.87 -17.22
CA ILE A 165 -2.15 -0.95 -16.95
C ILE A 165 -1.71 0.04 -15.87
N PRO A 166 -1.85 1.36 -16.10
CA PRO A 166 -1.51 2.38 -15.12
C PRO A 166 -2.14 2.12 -13.75
N GLY A 167 -1.40 2.38 -12.67
CA GLY A 167 -1.85 2.13 -11.30
C GLY A 167 -1.73 0.67 -10.80
N VAL A 168 -1.58 -0.35 -11.66
CA VAL A 168 -1.51 -1.75 -11.19
C VAL A 168 -0.20 -2.08 -10.48
N SER A 169 0.89 -1.47 -10.92
CA SER A 169 2.25 -1.72 -10.41
C SER A 169 2.96 -0.44 -10.01
N TRP A 170 2.21 0.61 -9.69
CA TRP A 170 2.69 1.95 -9.37
C TRP A 170 2.59 2.21 -7.86
N SER A 171 3.42 1.50 -7.08
CA SER A 171 3.67 1.72 -5.64
C SER A 171 4.79 0.76 -5.19
N ASP A 172 5.15 0.78 -3.91
CA ASP A 172 6.25 0.00 -3.30
C ASP A 172 6.14 -1.53 -3.48
N HIS A 173 4.96 -2.09 -3.73
CA HIS A 173 4.81 -3.54 -4.00
C HIS A 173 5.56 -3.96 -5.26
N TRP A 174 5.76 -3.06 -6.23
CA TRP A 174 6.54 -3.32 -7.44
C TRP A 174 7.95 -3.83 -7.12
N ALA A 175 8.63 -3.20 -6.16
CA ALA A 175 9.97 -3.58 -5.75
C ALA A 175 10.02 -5.03 -5.24
N PHE A 176 9.02 -5.43 -4.44
CA PHE A 176 8.91 -6.79 -3.93
C PHE A 176 8.59 -7.79 -5.04
N ARG A 177 7.71 -7.43 -6.00
CA ARG A 177 7.45 -8.25 -7.20
C ARG A 177 8.70 -8.45 -8.05
N LYS A 178 9.51 -7.40 -8.27
CA LYS A 178 10.79 -7.49 -9.00
C LYS A 178 11.79 -8.44 -8.36
N HIS A 179 11.74 -8.56 -7.04
CA HIS A 179 12.53 -9.51 -6.28
C HIS A 179 11.81 -10.86 -6.08
N GLY A 180 10.73 -11.15 -6.81
CA GLY A 180 10.06 -12.44 -6.81
C GLY A 180 9.19 -12.73 -5.58
N TYR A 181 8.89 -11.73 -4.75
CA TYR A 181 7.96 -11.91 -3.62
C TYR A 181 6.49 -11.79 -4.06
N PRO A 182 5.56 -12.49 -3.40
CA PRO A 182 4.14 -12.17 -3.50
C PRO A 182 3.88 -10.80 -2.87
N ALA A 183 3.36 -9.84 -3.65
CA ALA A 183 3.10 -8.49 -3.17
C ALA A 183 1.89 -7.87 -3.87
N ILE A 184 1.09 -7.10 -3.12
CA ILE A 184 -0.05 -6.33 -3.64
C ILE A 184 -0.11 -4.96 -2.98
N MET A 185 -0.87 -4.05 -3.57
CA MET A 185 -1.19 -2.73 -3.05
C MET A 185 -2.61 -2.73 -2.44
N VAL A 186 -2.77 -2.01 -1.34
CA VAL A 186 -4.06 -1.65 -0.75
C VAL A 186 -4.19 -0.15 -0.88
N THR A 187 -5.23 0.32 -1.56
CA THR A 187 -5.36 1.73 -1.94
C THR A 187 -6.82 2.16 -2.09
N ASP A 188 -7.10 3.43 -1.85
CA ASP A 188 -8.33 4.07 -2.28
C ASP A 188 -8.36 4.35 -3.79
N THR A 189 -7.41 3.85 -4.59
CA THR A 189 -7.29 4.06 -6.04
C THR A 189 -6.72 5.42 -6.47
N ALA A 190 -6.24 6.23 -5.53
CA ALA A 190 -5.34 7.35 -5.81
C ALA A 190 -5.89 8.32 -6.87
N PHE A 191 -5.07 8.64 -7.88
CA PHE A 191 -5.40 9.55 -8.99
C PHE A 191 -6.63 9.15 -9.83
N TYR A 192 -7.21 7.97 -9.63
CA TYR A 192 -8.48 7.58 -10.24
C TYR A 192 -9.71 8.18 -9.56
N ARG A 193 -9.58 8.69 -8.33
CA ARG A 193 -10.66 9.37 -7.61
C ARG A 193 -10.25 10.67 -6.94
N TYR A 194 -8.97 10.83 -6.58
CA TYR A 194 -8.51 11.92 -5.73
C TYR A 194 -8.08 13.15 -6.56
N PRO A 195 -8.82 14.27 -6.53
CA PRO A 195 -8.52 15.44 -7.33
C PRO A 195 -7.36 16.28 -6.77
N HIS A 196 -6.84 15.95 -5.59
CA HIS A 196 -5.77 16.69 -4.93
C HIS A 196 -4.40 16.01 -5.04
N TYR A 197 -4.31 14.88 -5.75
CA TYR A 197 -3.06 14.12 -5.96
C TYR A 197 -1.93 15.01 -6.49
N HIS A 198 -0.77 15.01 -5.82
CA HIS A 198 0.39 15.85 -6.11
C HIS A 198 0.13 17.37 -6.16
N LEU A 199 -0.90 17.85 -5.44
CA LEU A 199 -1.21 19.29 -5.38
C LEU A 199 -1.01 19.84 -3.96
N PRO A 200 -0.74 21.16 -3.82
CA PRO A 200 -0.70 21.83 -2.51
C PRO A 200 -1.98 21.68 -1.67
N SER A 201 -3.09 21.31 -2.32
CA SER A 201 -4.38 21.04 -1.68
C SER A 201 -4.50 19.65 -1.04
N ASP A 202 -3.51 18.78 -1.21
CA ASP A 202 -3.47 17.47 -0.53
C ASP A 202 -3.22 17.66 0.96
N THR A 203 -4.31 17.90 1.68
CA THR A 203 -4.31 18.46 3.04
C THR A 203 -5.13 17.56 3.97
N PRO A 204 -4.80 17.48 5.26
CA PRO A 204 -5.45 16.56 6.20
C PRO A 204 -6.98 16.69 6.26
N GLU A 205 -7.52 17.88 5.97
CA GLU A 205 -8.95 18.15 5.94
C GLU A 205 -9.70 17.42 4.81
N LYS A 206 -8.98 16.81 3.86
CA LYS A 206 -9.57 16.00 2.79
C LYS A 206 -9.79 14.54 3.17
N LEU A 207 -9.20 14.09 4.26
CA LEU A 207 -9.22 12.69 4.67
C LEU A 207 -10.50 12.34 5.42
N ASP A 208 -11.04 11.15 5.14
CA ASP A 208 -12.13 10.53 5.89
C ASP A 208 -11.55 9.59 6.96
N TYR A 209 -11.29 10.18 8.13
CA TYR A 209 -10.71 9.46 9.26
C TYR A 209 -11.60 8.31 9.77
N GLU A 210 -12.92 8.39 9.63
CA GLU A 210 -13.82 7.32 10.06
C GLU A 210 -13.65 6.08 9.17
N ARG A 211 -13.65 6.27 7.85
CA ARG A 211 -13.43 5.18 6.90
C ARG A 211 -12.01 4.62 6.99
N MET A 212 -11.01 5.48 7.18
CA MET A 212 -9.63 5.05 7.47
C MET A 212 -9.59 4.12 8.70
N ALA A 213 -10.23 4.50 9.81
CA ALA A 213 -10.25 3.68 11.02
C ALA A 213 -10.89 2.30 10.76
N ARG A 214 -11.99 2.24 9.98
CA ARG A 214 -12.65 0.99 9.60
C ARG A 214 -11.76 0.12 8.72
N VAL A 215 -11.04 0.71 7.77
CA VAL A 215 -10.05 0.01 6.94
C VAL A 215 -8.90 -0.53 7.80
N THR A 216 -8.36 0.26 8.72
CA THR A 216 -7.31 -0.16 9.67
C THR A 216 -7.71 -1.39 10.47
N LEU A 217 -8.91 -1.39 11.06
CA LEU A 217 -9.40 -2.54 11.83
C LEU A 217 -9.61 -3.78 10.95
N GLY A 218 -10.11 -3.59 9.73
CA GLY A 218 -10.26 -4.66 8.74
C GLY A 218 -8.91 -5.28 8.34
N LEU A 219 -7.92 -4.44 8.05
CA LEU A 219 -6.56 -4.87 7.74
C LEU A 219 -5.91 -5.57 8.93
N ALA A 220 -6.10 -5.08 10.15
CA ALA A 220 -5.58 -5.73 11.35
C ALA A 220 -6.11 -7.16 11.52
N ALA A 221 -7.40 -7.37 11.32
CA ALA A 221 -8.00 -8.70 11.40
C ALA A 221 -7.54 -9.61 10.24
N MET A 222 -7.47 -9.08 9.02
CA MET A 222 -6.94 -9.79 7.85
C MET A 222 -5.49 -10.26 8.08
N LEU A 223 -4.62 -9.37 8.57
CA LEU A 223 -3.20 -9.69 8.82
C LEU A 223 -3.02 -10.77 9.89
N ARG A 224 -3.88 -10.80 10.93
CA ARG A 224 -3.87 -11.88 11.92
C ARG A 224 -4.22 -13.23 11.29
N GLU A 225 -5.32 -13.29 10.54
CA GLU A 225 -5.76 -14.53 9.89
C GLU A 225 -4.72 -15.05 8.89
N LEU A 226 -4.18 -14.19 8.02
CA LEU A 226 -3.16 -14.59 7.05
C LEU A 226 -1.84 -15.06 7.68
N ALA A 227 -1.50 -14.53 8.86
CA ALA A 227 -0.32 -14.98 9.59
C ALA A 227 -0.53 -16.31 10.32
N ASP A 228 -1.76 -16.60 10.76
CA ASP A 228 -2.10 -17.87 11.40
C ASP A 228 -2.18 -19.02 10.38
N GLU A 229 -2.69 -18.76 9.16
CA GLU A 229 -2.59 -19.69 8.02
C GLU A 229 -1.13 -20.03 7.65
N ALA A 230 -0.18 -19.20 8.09
CA ALA A 230 1.22 -19.38 7.77
C ALA A 230 1.99 -20.30 8.74
N ARG A 231 1.38 -20.69 9.86
CA ARG A 231 1.94 -21.63 10.83
C ARG A 231 1.67 -23.07 10.42
#